data_AF-A0A4U3MER1-F1
#
_entry.id   AF-A0A4U3MER1-F1
#
_cell.length_a   1.000
_cell.length_b   1.000
_cell.length_c   1.000
_cell.angle_alpha   90.00
_cell.angle_beta   90.00
_cell.angle_gamma   90.00
#
_symmetry.space_group_name_H-M   'P 1'
#
loop_
_entity.id
_entity.type
_entity.pdbx_description
1 polymer ?
#
loop_
_entity_poly.entity_id
_entity_poly.type
_entity_poly.pdbx_seq_one_letter_code
_entity_poly.pdbx_strand_id
1 'polypeptide(L)'
;MVEIKRMMETAESGVQYQYYPLAHVDGVVGLDKVIKGQGKVNSVNGRVGDVILTPSDLGLPNDLVLISSEEYKKLKQIIADYEAGKLGGSGVEFEKVEGDEVNG
;
A
#
# COMPACT_ATOMS: atom_id res chain seq x y z
N MET A 1 -19.77 40.30 12.14
CA MET A 1 -21.00 41.11 12.26
C MET A 1 -21.85 40.78 11.04
N VAL A 2 -23.09 40.31 11.22
CA VAL A 2 -23.98 39.94 10.11
C VAL A 2 -24.84 41.16 9.78
N GLU A 3 -24.81 41.61 8.52
CA GLU A 3 -25.64 42.72 8.05
C GLU A 3 -27.02 42.17 7.67
N ILE A 4 -28.07 42.61 8.39
CA ILE A 4 -29.44 42.15 8.16
C ILE A 4 -30.20 43.24 7.39
N LYS A 5 -30.45 43.01 6.10
CA LYS A 5 -31.22 43.92 5.24
C LYS A 5 -32.67 43.45 5.10
N ARG A 6 -33.63 44.35 5.34
CA ARG A 6 -35.06 44.09 5.13
C ARG A 6 -35.40 44.11 3.63
N MET A 7 -36.24 43.18 3.19
CA MET A 7 -36.73 43.06 1.82
C MET A 7 -38.19 43.51 1.75
N MET A 8 -38.62 44.01 0.59
CA MET A 8 -40.02 44.37 0.30
C MET A 8 -40.62 43.31 -0.60
N GLU A 9 -41.78 42.76 -0.22
CA GLU A 9 -42.57 41.85 -1.06
C GLU A 9 -43.94 42.46 -1.34
N THR A 10 -44.46 42.27 -2.55
CA THR A 10 -45.81 42.70 -2.92
C THR A 10 -46.70 41.47 -2.99
N ALA A 11 -47.72 41.40 -2.14
CA ALA A 11 -48.71 40.33 -2.15
C ALA A 11 -49.58 40.38 -3.42
N GLU A 12 -50.24 39.27 -3.76
CA GLU A 12 -51.19 39.21 -4.90
C GLU A 12 -52.32 40.24 -4.79
N SER A 13 -52.65 40.68 -3.57
CA SER A 13 -53.60 41.75 -3.28
C SER A 13 -53.08 43.18 -3.53
N GLY A 14 -51.83 43.33 -4.00
CA GLY A 14 -51.17 44.62 -4.26
C GLY A 14 -50.61 45.32 -3.01
N VAL A 15 -50.76 44.73 -1.82
CA VAL A 15 -50.22 45.27 -0.57
C VAL A 15 -48.74 44.92 -0.45
N GLN A 16 -47.91 45.93 -0.17
CA GLN A 16 -46.48 45.73 0.07
C GLN A 16 -46.19 45.56 1.56
N TYR A 17 -45.35 44.58 1.91
CA TYR A 17 -44.90 44.35 3.27
C TYR A 17 -43.39 44.08 3.34
N GLN A 18 -42.80 44.46 4.48
CA GLN A 18 -41.39 44.21 4.77
C GLN A 18 -41.23 42.83 5.41
N TYR A 19 -40.25 42.05 4.95
CA TYR A 19 -39.87 40.80 5.59
C TYR A 19 -38.35 40.69 5.77
N TYR A 20 -37.97 39.85 6.73
CA TYR A 20 -36.58 39.45 6.94
C TYR A 20 -36.31 38.18 6.16
N PRO A 21 -35.28 38.15 5.28
CA PRO A 21 -34.95 36.92 4.58
C PRO A 21 -34.47 35.88 5.59
N LEU A 22 -35.16 34.75 5.65
CA LEU A 22 -34.74 33.59 6.41
C LEU A 22 -33.63 32.89 5.63
N ALA A 23 -32.38 33.14 5.99
CA ALA A 23 -31.25 32.41 5.45
C ALA A 23 -31.06 31.12 6.25
N HIS A 24 -31.28 29.97 5.61
CA HIS A 24 -30.84 28.68 6.12
C HIS A 24 -29.38 28.48 5.72
N VAL A 25 -28.49 28.42 6.73
CA VAL A 25 -27.08 28.10 6.53
C VAL A 25 -26.82 26.75 7.17
N ASP A 26 -26.71 25.72 6.34
CA ASP A 26 -26.35 24.39 6.79
C ASP A 26 -24.83 24.23 6.75
N GLY A 27 -24.21 24.12 7.92
CA GLY A 27 -22.80 23.82 8.05
C GLY A 27 -22.52 22.35 7.81
N VAL A 28 -22.04 21.98 6.62
CA VAL A 28 -21.59 20.62 6.34
C VAL A 28 -20.20 20.41 6.94
N VAL A 29 -20.13 19.72 8.08
CA VAL A 29 -18.87 19.33 8.73
C VAL A 29 -18.32 18.07 8.04
N GLY A 30 -17.05 18.09 7.62
CA GLY A 30 -16.39 16.93 7.01
C GLY A 30 -16.20 16.98 5.49
N LEU A 31 -16.48 18.10 4.82
CA LEU A 31 -16.09 18.30 3.42
C LEU A 31 -14.58 18.09 3.20
N ASP A 32 -13.77 18.45 4.19
CA ASP A 32 -12.32 18.23 4.17
C ASP A 32 -11.98 16.74 4.09
N LYS A 33 -12.76 15.85 4.70
CA LYS A 33 -12.58 14.39 4.61
C LYS A 33 -13.02 13.84 3.25
N VAL A 34 -14.04 14.43 2.64
CA VAL A 34 -14.48 14.10 1.26
C VAL A 34 -13.42 14.54 0.25
N ILE A 35 -12.83 15.73 0.43
CA ILE A 35 -11.81 16.28 -0.46
C ILE A 35 -10.44 15.62 -0.25
N LYS A 36 -10.08 15.28 1.00
CA LYS A 36 -8.83 14.56 1.33
C LYS A 36 -8.89 13.06 1.03
N GLY A 37 -10.05 12.53 0.66
CA GLY A 37 -10.30 11.13 0.32
C GLY A 37 -9.93 10.76 -1.12
N GLN A 38 -9.05 11.49 -1.80
CA GLN A 38 -8.41 10.99 -3.01
C GLN A 38 -7.49 9.84 -2.60
N GLY A 39 -8.05 8.64 -2.50
CA GLY A 39 -7.27 7.41 -2.44
C GLY A 39 -6.27 7.41 -3.59
N LYS A 40 -5.10 6.79 -3.37
CA LYS A 40 -3.99 6.73 -4.35
C LYS A 40 -4.39 6.13 -5.72
N VAL A 41 -5.62 5.68 -5.89
CA VAL A 41 -6.19 5.07 -7.09
C VAL A 41 -7.55 5.69 -7.39
N ASN A 42 -7.79 6.04 -8.66
CA ASN A 42 -9.08 6.54 -9.13
C ASN A 42 -10.03 5.36 -9.39
N SER A 43 -11.24 5.42 -8.82
CA SER A 43 -12.29 4.44 -9.08
C SER A 43 -12.98 4.74 -10.41
N VAL A 44 -13.03 3.75 -11.30
CA VAL A 44 -13.71 3.88 -12.61
C VAL A 44 -15.24 3.80 -12.51
N ASN A 45 -15.78 3.35 -11.38
CA ASN A 45 -17.22 3.15 -11.17
C ASN A 45 -17.78 3.91 -9.95
N GLY A 46 -17.01 4.87 -9.41
CA GLY A 46 -17.43 5.72 -8.28
C GLY A 46 -17.53 4.99 -6.93
N ARG A 47 -17.08 3.73 -6.83
CA ARG A 47 -17.02 3.00 -5.55
C ARG A 47 -15.75 3.36 -4.80
N VAL A 48 -15.85 3.55 -3.49
CA VAL A 48 -14.73 3.83 -2.59
C VAL A 48 -14.58 2.66 -1.62
N GLY A 49 -13.34 2.21 -1.40
CA GLY A 49 -13.02 1.11 -0.49
C GLY A 49 -11.54 0.74 -0.56
N ASP A 50 -11.11 -0.14 0.35
CA ASP A 50 -9.73 -0.63 0.38
C ASP A 50 -9.46 -1.55 -0.82
N VAL A 51 -8.29 -1.39 -1.43
CA VAL A 51 -7.77 -2.31 -2.46
C VAL A 51 -6.77 -3.25 -1.79
N ILE A 52 -7.18 -4.50 -1.63
CA ILE A 52 -6.31 -5.56 -1.11
C ILE A 52 -5.64 -6.22 -2.31
N LEU A 53 -4.33 -6.05 -2.43
CA LEU A 53 -3.51 -6.75 -3.41
C LEU A 53 -2.82 -7.95 -2.76
N THR A 54 -2.84 -9.08 -3.45
CA THR A 54 -2.11 -10.30 -3.13
C THR A 54 -0.91 -10.47 -4.07
N PRO A 55 0.09 -11.30 -3.73
CA PRO A 55 1.17 -11.63 -4.67
C PRO A 55 0.67 -12.15 -6.02
N SER A 56 -0.44 -12.92 -6.00
CA SER A 56 -1.08 -13.44 -7.21
C SER A 56 -1.57 -12.33 -8.16
N ASP A 57 -2.04 -11.19 -7.65
CA ASP A 57 -2.50 -10.06 -8.47
C ASP A 57 -1.36 -9.40 -9.26
N LEU A 58 -0.11 -9.60 -8.83
CA LEU A 58 1.09 -9.04 -9.44
C LEU A 58 1.88 -10.09 -10.24
N GLY A 59 1.34 -11.30 -10.42
CA GLY A 59 2.06 -12.42 -11.03
C GLY A 59 3.27 -12.89 -10.21
N LEU A 60 3.29 -12.59 -8.91
CA LEU A 60 4.35 -12.98 -8.00
C LEU A 60 4.04 -14.35 -7.37
N PRO A 61 5.07 -15.14 -7.06
CA PRO A 61 4.88 -16.43 -6.41
C PRO A 61 4.36 -16.25 -4.97
N ASN A 62 3.49 -17.16 -4.55
CA ASN A 62 2.81 -17.09 -3.24
C ASN A 62 3.75 -17.33 -2.05
N ASP A 63 4.86 -18.03 -2.27
CA ASP A 63 5.92 -18.22 -1.27
C ASP A 63 6.88 -17.03 -1.20
N LEU A 64 6.66 -15.99 -2.03
CA LEU A 64 7.49 -14.79 -2.16
C LEU A 64 8.95 -15.08 -2.54
N VAL A 65 9.23 -16.31 -3.02
CA VAL A 65 10.56 -16.71 -3.45
C VAL A 65 10.77 -16.19 -4.88
N LEU A 66 11.48 -15.07 -5.00
CA LEU A 66 11.76 -14.40 -6.28
C LEU A 66 12.94 -15.02 -7.06
N ILE A 67 13.44 -16.16 -6.61
CA ILE A 67 14.49 -16.91 -7.30
C ILE A 67 13.87 -18.08 -8.06
N SER A 68 14.52 -18.53 -9.12
CA SER A 68 14.03 -19.68 -9.89
C SER A 68 13.97 -20.94 -9.02
N SER A 69 13.07 -21.87 -9.37
CA SER A 69 12.96 -23.16 -8.66
C SER A 69 14.29 -23.93 -8.65
N GLU A 70 15.10 -23.77 -9.70
CA GLU A 70 16.43 -24.39 -9.82
C GLU A 70 17.43 -23.78 -8.84
N GLU A 71 17.50 -22.45 -8.73
CA GLU A 71 18.37 -21.77 -7.77
C GLU A 71 17.97 -22.11 -6.33
N TYR A 72 16.68 -22.16 -6.04
CA TYR A 72 16.18 -22.56 -4.72
C TYR A 72 16.61 -23.99 -4.35
N LYS A 73 16.55 -24.93 -5.30
CA LYS A 73 17.04 -26.31 -5.09
C LYS A 73 18.55 -26.35 -4.86
N LYS A 74 19.34 -25.59 -5.62
CA LYS A 74 20.80 -25.49 -5.44
C LYS A 74 21.15 -24.98 -4.04
N LEU A 75 20.47 -23.94 -3.56
CA LEU A 75 20.69 -23.39 -2.22
C LEU A 75 20.33 -24.40 -1.12
N LYS A 76 19.21 -25.11 -1.27
CA LYS A 76 18.85 -26.22 -0.35
C LYS A 76 19.92 -27.30 -0.30
N GLN A 77 20.46 -27.67 -1.46
CA GLN A 77 21.51 -28.67 -1.54
C GLN A 77 22.79 -28.21 -0.85
N ILE A 78 23.21 -26.95 -1.07
CA ILE A 78 24.38 -26.35 -0.41
C ILE A 78 24.21 -26.36 1.12
N ILE A 79 23.03 -25.97 1.63
CA ILE A 79 22.75 -25.98 3.07
C ILE A 79 22.82 -27.42 3.60
N ALA A 80 22.19 -28.38 2.92
CA ALA A 80 22.23 -29.78 3.33
C ALA A 80 23.66 -30.36 3.32
N ASP A 81 24.48 -30.01 2.33
CA ASP A 81 25.87 -30.45 2.27
C ASP A 81 26.76 -29.76 3.31
N TYR A 82 26.45 -28.51 3.69
CA TYR A 82 27.07 -27.83 4.83
C TYR A 82 26.73 -28.52 6.15
N GLU A 83 25.44 -28.76 6.41
CA GLU A 83 24.97 -29.47 7.61
C GLU A 83 25.53 -30.89 7.69
N ALA A 84 25.71 -31.55 6.54
CA ALA A 84 26.36 -32.86 6.43
C ALA A 84 27.90 -32.80 6.49
N GLY A 85 28.51 -31.62 6.64
CA GLY A 85 29.97 -31.44 6.77
C GLY A 85 30.78 -31.67 5.49
N LYS A 86 30.13 -31.86 4.34
CA LYS A 86 30.79 -32.14 3.04
C LYS A 86 31.48 -30.93 2.43
N LEU A 87 31.12 -29.72 2.87
CA LEU A 87 31.65 -28.47 2.35
C LEU A 87 32.89 -27.94 3.12
N GLY A 88 33.64 -28.82 3.78
CA GLY A 88 34.89 -28.42 4.46
C GLY A 88 34.88 -28.46 5.98
N GLY A 89 34.14 -29.38 6.61
CA GLY A 89 34.36 -29.72 8.01
C GLY A 89 35.73 -30.40 8.23
N SER A 90 36.16 -30.56 9.49
CA SER A 90 37.49 -31.10 9.90
C SER A 90 37.84 -32.51 9.40
N GLY A 91 37.06 -33.11 8.50
CA GLY A 91 37.29 -34.40 7.85
C GLY A 91 37.44 -34.33 6.32
N VAL A 92 37.57 -33.15 5.71
CA VAL A 92 37.94 -33.05 4.29
C VAL A 92 39.47 -33.14 4.20
N GLU A 93 39.97 -34.31 3.83
CA GLU A 93 41.37 -34.44 3.44
C GLU A 93 41.56 -33.74 2.09
N PHE A 94 42.26 -32.60 2.13
CA PHE A 94 42.76 -31.97 0.92
C PHE A 94 43.83 -32.88 0.33
N GLU A 95 43.73 -33.18 -0.96
CA GLU A 95 44.79 -33.86 -1.69
C GLU A 95 46.08 -33.04 -1.53
N LYS A 96 47.12 -33.64 -0.96
CA LYS A 96 48.41 -32.97 -0.80
C LYS A 96 48.91 -32.56 -2.17
N VAL A 97 49.11 -31.26 -2.36
CA VAL A 97 49.74 -30.72 -3.56
C VAL A 97 51.23 -31.02 -3.51
N GLU A 98 51.80 -31.34 -4.68
CA GLU A 98 53.22 -31.67 -4.85
C GLU A 98 54.08 -30.50 -4.33
N GLY A 99 54.63 -30.66 -3.12
CA GLY A 99 55.32 -29.59 -2.37
C GLY A 99 55.12 -29.60 -0.85
N ASP A 100 54.09 -30.31 -0.34
CA ASP A 100 53.79 -30.40 1.10
C ASP A 100 54.67 -31.43 1.87
N GLU A 101 55.75 -31.93 1.27
CA GLU A 101 56.74 -32.74 1.99
C GLU A 101 57.60 -31.83 2.88
N VAL A 102 57.34 -31.96 4.18
CA VAL A 102 58.04 -31.32 5.28
C VAL A 102 59.56 -31.53 5.12
N ASN A 103 60.31 -30.44 4.93
CA ASN A 103 61.75 -30.45 5.19
C ASN A 103 61.94 -30.78 6.67
N GLY A 104 62.49 -31.96 6.95
CA GLY A 104 62.83 -32.44 8.29
C GLY A 104 63.95 -31.65 8.96
#